data_AF-A0A4D4JX02-F1
#
_entry.id   AF-A0A4D4JX02-F1
#
_cell.length_a   1.000
_cell.length_b   1.000
_cell.length_c   1.000
_cell.angle_alpha   90.00
_cell.angle_beta   90.00
_cell.angle_gamma   90.00
#
_symmetry.space_group_name_H-M   'P 1'
#
loop_
_entity.id
_entity.type
_entity.pdbx_description
1 polymer ?
#
loop_
_entity_poly.entity_id
_entity_poly.type
_entity_poly.pdbx_seq_one_letter_code
_entity_poly.pdbx_strand_id
1 'polypeptide(L)'
;MAGAGISVTVYNGTTTPGLAARAADTLRTHGFTVAGATNADSQDHATTVVGYGPGERDKAQTVARFFPGAGLRPATTAGISLTLGRTYLTAPSPGASTPSTPSALPSKVAEDARSADDDPCSNLSYG
;
A
#
# COMPACT_ATOMS: atom_id res chain seq x y z
N MET A 1 -7.64 12.23 -13.82
CA MET A 1 -7.30 11.26 -12.76
C MET A 1 -8.38 10.18 -12.72
N ALA A 2 -8.03 8.90 -12.68
CA ALA A 2 -9.00 7.80 -12.78
C ALA A 2 -9.82 7.54 -11.49
N GLY A 3 -9.39 8.07 -10.34
CA GLY A 3 -9.98 7.82 -9.02
C GLY A 3 -10.70 9.00 -8.36
N ALA A 4 -10.82 10.15 -9.03
CA ALA A 4 -11.35 11.37 -8.41
C ALA A 4 -12.81 11.17 -7.95
N GLY A 5 -13.08 11.41 -6.66
CA GLY A 5 -14.40 11.21 -6.05
C GLY A 5 -14.76 9.76 -5.70
N ILE A 6 -13.81 8.82 -5.76
CA ILE A 6 -13.99 7.44 -5.33
C ILE A 6 -13.41 7.27 -3.94
N SER A 7 -14.30 7.11 -2.95
CA SER A 7 -13.93 6.79 -1.58
C SER A 7 -13.79 5.28 -1.40
N VAL A 8 -12.59 4.85 -1.00
CA VAL A 8 -12.24 3.45 -0.75
C VAL A 8 -11.90 3.28 0.72
N THR A 9 -12.54 2.31 1.37
CA THR A 9 -12.17 1.87 2.71
C THR A 9 -11.31 0.61 2.60
N VAL A 10 -10.10 0.65 3.16
CA VAL A 10 -9.14 -0.46 3.08
C VAL A 10 -9.24 -1.28 4.36
N TYR A 11 -9.37 -2.59 4.21
CA TYR A 11 -9.46 -3.57 5.27
C TYR A 11 -8.28 -4.55 5.18
N ASN A 12 -7.52 -4.68 6.25
CA ASN A 12 -6.45 -5.66 6.35
C ASN A 12 -7.05 -7.03 6.71
N GLY A 13 -7.15 -7.91 5.72
CA GLY A 13 -7.55 -9.30 5.89
C GLY A 13 -6.39 -10.22 6.22
N THR A 14 -5.26 -9.70 6.71
CA THR A 14 -4.08 -10.48 7.11
C THR A 14 -3.59 -10.05 8.49
N THR A 15 -2.74 -10.86 9.12
CA THR A 15 -2.03 -10.52 10.38
C THR A 15 -0.81 -9.61 10.16
N THR A 16 -0.54 -9.19 8.93
CA THR A 16 0.62 -8.34 8.61
C THR A 16 0.35 -6.89 9.06
N PRO A 17 1.11 -6.34 10.01
CA PRO A 17 0.92 -4.96 10.44
C PRO A 17 1.26 -3.97 9.32
N GLY A 18 0.50 -2.87 9.25
CA GLY A 18 0.75 -1.79 8.29
C GLY A 18 0.34 -2.07 6.83
N LEU A 19 -0.17 -3.26 6.52
CA LEU A 19 -0.52 -3.63 5.14
C LEU A 19 -1.62 -2.73 4.55
N ALA A 20 -2.67 -2.42 5.33
CA ALA A 20 -3.74 -1.55 4.88
C ALA A 20 -3.28 -0.10 4.67
N ALA A 21 -2.34 0.39 5.49
CA ALA A 21 -1.77 1.72 5.32
C ALA A 21 -0.95 1.82 4.02
N ARG A 22 -0.18 0.77 3.69
CA ARG A 22 0.58 0.71 2.44
C ARG A 22 -0.32 0.71 1.20
N ALA A 23 -1.39 -0.09 1.22
CA ALA A 23 -2.36 -0.11 0.13
C ALA A 23 -3.11 1.23 0.02
N ALA A 24 -3.43 1.86 1.15
CA ALA A 24 -4.02 3.19 1.18
C ALA A 24 -3.11 4.23 0.52
N ASP A 25 -1.81 4.20 0.79
CA ASP A 25 -0.84 5.11 0.18
C ASP A 25 -0.73 4.92 -1.34
N THR A 26 -0.71 3.66 -1.80
CA THR A 26 -0.73 3.33 -3.23
C THR A 26 -1.99 3.88 -3.90
N LEU A 27 -3.16 3.69 -3.29
CA LEU A 27 -4.43 4.24 -3.77
C LEU A 27 -4.41 5.77 -3.83
N ARG A 28 -3.89 6.45 -2.80
CA ARG A 28 -3.76 7.92 -2.78
C ARG A 28 -2.86 8.42 -3.90
N THR A 29 -1.74 7.74 -4.15
CA THR A 29 -0.81 8.06 -5.24
C THR A 29 -1.48 7.98 -6.61
N HIS A 30 -2.43 7.06 -6.78
CA HIS A 30 -3.24 6.94 -8.00
C HIS A 30 -4.46 7.87 -8.05
N GLY A 31 -4.65 8.74 -7.05
CA GLY A 31 -5.71 9.74 -7.00
C GLY A 31 -7.05 9.24 -6.47
N PHE A 32 -7.06 8.11 -5.75
CA PHE A 32 -8.24 7.64 -5.02
C PHE A 32 -8.34 8.32 -3.65
N THR A 33 -9.57 8.51 -3.17
CA THR A 33 -9.81 8.99 -1.80
C THR A 33 -9.86 7.80 -0.86
N VAL A 34 -8.96 7.72 0.12
CA VAL A 34 -9.02 6.65 1.12
C VAL A 34 -9.75 7.16 2.36
N ALA A 35 -10.94 6.62 2.60
CA ALA A 35 -11.78 7.00 3.74
C ALA A 35 -11.17 6.52 5.07
N GLY A 36 -10.51 5.37 5.05
CA GLY A 36 -9.83 4.81 6.22
C GLY A 36 -9.12 3.50 5.90
N ALA A 37 -8.16 3.15 6.73
CA ALA A 37 -7.45 1.87 6.70
C ALA A 37 -7.62 1.20 8.06
N THR A 38 -8.30 0.06 8.11
CA THR A 38 -8.58 -0.70 9.34
C THR A 38 -8.36 -2.19 9.11
N ASN A 39 -8.55 -3.02 10.14
CA ASN A 39 -8.52 -4.48 10.00
C ASN A 39 -9.89 -5.00 9.53
N ALA A 40 -9.89 -6.05 8.73
CA ALA A 40 -11.12 -6.78 8.38
C ALA A 40 -11.63 -7.56 9.59
N ASP A 41 -12.91 -7.96 9.57
CA ASP A 41 -13.51 -8.82 10.59
C ASP A 41 -12.79 -10.17 10.75
N SER A 42 -12.10 -10.63 9.72
CA SER A 42 -11.27 -11.84 9.75
C SER A 42 -9.94 -11.57 9.05
N GLN A 43 -8.85 -12.13 9.57
CA GLN A 43 -7.49 -11.93 9.05
C GLN A 43 -6.94 -13.16 8.32
N ASP A 44 -7.81 -14.09 7.96
CA ASP A 44 -7.46 -15.35 7.28
C ASP A 44 -7.66 -15.30 5.74
N HIS A 45 -7.86 -14.10 5.18
CA HIS A 45 -8.13 -13.93 3.77
C HIS A 45 -6.93 -14.35 2.92
N ALA A 46 -7.10 -15.41 2.12
CA ALA A 46 -6.09 -15.84 1.16
C ALA A 46 -5.99 -14.84 -0.01
N THR A 47 -7.12 -14.36 -0.50
CA THR A 47 -7.23 -13.52 -1.70
C THR A 47 -7.73 -12.12 -1.37
N THR A 48 -7.32 -11.15 -2.20
CA THR A 48 -7.85 -9.78 -2.15
C THR A 48 -9.27 -9.73 -2.70
N VAL A 49 -10.15 -8.95 -2.09
CA VAL A 49 -11.55 -8.78 -2.52
C VAL A 49 -11.91 -7.31 -2.52
N VAL A 50 -12.51 -6.84 -3.62
CA VAL A 50 -13.05 -5.49 -3.78
C VAL A 50 -14.57 -5.56 -3.63
N GLY A 51 -15.07 -5.10 -2.50
CA GLY A 51 -16.49 -4.87 -2.24
C GLY A 51 -16.97 -3.59 -2.91
N TYR A 52 -18.17 -3.60 -3.49
CA TYR A 52 -18.75 -2.40 -4.12
C TYR A 52 -20.25 -2.28 -3.89
N GLY A 53 -20.69 -1.07 -3.56
CA GLY A 53 -22.10 -0.74 -3.42
C GLY A 53 -22.88 -0.75 -4.75
N PRO A 54 -24.22 -0.67 -4.68
CA PRO A 54 -25.07 -0.60 -5.86
C PRO A 54 -24.72 0.63 -6.71
N GLY A 55 -24.43 0.42 -8.00
CA GLY A 55 -24.05 1.47 -8.94
C GLY A 55 -22.55 1.79 -8.99
N GLU A 56 -21.70 1.12 -8.21
CA GLU A 56 -20.26 1.40 -8.15
C GLU A 56 -19.37 0.33 -8.80
N ARG A 57 -19.96 -0.54 -9.60
CA ARG A 57 -19.25 -1.65 -10.28
C ARG A 57 -18.08 -1.18 -11.14
N ASP A 58 -18.26 -0.13 -11.94
CA ASP A 58 -17.20 0.43 -12.80
C ASP A 58 -16.00 0.96 -11.99
N LYS A 59 -16.29 1.63 -10.87
CA LYS A 59 -15.28 2.12 -9.93
C LYS A 59 -14.50 0.95 -9.32
N ALA A 60 -15.22 -0.07 -8.87
CA ALA A 60 -14.65 -1.28 -8.29
C ALA A 60 -13.75 -2.02 -9.29
N GLN A 61 -14.18 -2.11 -10.55
CA GLN A 61 -13.40 -2.73 -11.62
C GLN A 61 -12.12 -1.95 -11.90
N THR A 62 -12.18 -0.61 -11.82
CA THR A 62 -10.99 0.25 -11.91
C THR A 62 -10.01 -0.06 -10.78
N VAL A 63 -10.49 -0.16 -9.53
CA VAL A 63 -9.65 -0.55 -8.38
C VAL A 63 -9.07 -1.96 -8.57
N ALA A 64 -9.88 -2.94 -8.96
CA ALA A 64 -9.46 -4.33 -9.15
C ALA A 64 -8.33 -4.48 -10.19
N ARG A 65 -8.23 -3.58 -11.19
CA ARG A 65 -7.12 -3.58 -12.16
C ARG A 65 -5.75 -3.29 -11.52
N PHE A 66 -5.73 -2.60 -10.38
CA PHE A 66 -4.49 -2.35 -9.62
C PHE A 66 -4.11 -3.52 -8.70
N PHE A 67 -5.06 -4.41 -8.42
CA PHE A 67 -4.86 -5.57 -7.54
C PHE A 67 -5.07 -6.86 -8.34
N PRO A 68 -4.04 -7.36 -9.05
CA PRO A 68 -4.16 -8.58 -9.83
C PRO A 68 -4.59 -9.75 -8.92
N GLY A 69 -5.62 -10.48 -9.34
CA GLY A 69 -6.22 -11.56 -8.55
C GLY A 69 -7.27 -11.10 -7.52
N ALA A 70 -7.61 -9.81 -7.49
CA ALA A 70 -8.69 -9.34 -6.64
C ALA A 70 -10.07 -9.75 -7.19
N GLY A 71 -10.89 -10.37 -6.35
CA GLY A 71 -12.28 -10.70 -6.67
C GLY A 71 -13.20 -9.50 -6.49
N LEU A 72 -14.17 -9.30 -7.39
CA LEU A 72 -15.22 -8.30 -7.22
C LEU A 72 -16.40 -8.90 -6.44
N ARG A 73 -16.82 -8.24 -5.36
CA ARG A 73 -17.97 -8.68 -4.55
C ARG A 73 -19.00 -7.55 -4.44
N PRO A 74 -20.25 -7.77 -4.82
CA PRO A 74 -21.30 -6.80 -4.54
C PRO A 74 -21.52 -6.67 -3.02
N ALA A 75 -21.69 -5.45 -2.56
CA ALA A 75 -22.02 -5.08 -1.19
C ALA A 75 -23.35 -4.33 -1.16
N THR A 76 -24.07 -4.45 -0.05
CA THR A 76 -25.32 -3.71 0.20
C THR A 76 -25.05 -2.28 0.64
N THR A 77 -23.88 -2.02 1.21
CA THR A 77 -23.42 -0.70 1.63
C THR A 77 -22.93 0.10 0.43
N ALA A 78 -23.35 1.36 0.33
CA ALA A 78 -22.78 2.30 -0.63
C ALA A 78 -21.30 2.56 -0.30
N GLY A 79 -20.45 2.65 -1.32
CA GLY A 79 -19.01 2.79 -1.19
C GLY A 79 -18.23 1.61 -1.79
N ILE A 80 -16.91 1.81 -1.88
CA ILE A 80 -15.96 0.76 -2.26
C ILE A 80 -15.21 0.29 -1.00
N SER A 81 -15.20 -1.01 -0.75
CA SER A 81 -14.36 -1.63 0.27
C SER A 81 -13.29 -2.50 -0.37
N LEU A 82 -12.07 -2.45 0.14
CA LEU A 82 -10.94 -3.25 -0.34
C LEU A 82 -10.43 -4.11 0.81
N THR A 83 -10.70 -5.41 0.77
CA THR A 83 -10.15 -6.37 1.72
C THR A 83 -8.89 -7.00 1.15
N LEU A 84 -7.74 -6.73 1.79
CA LEU A 84 -6.44 -7.24 1.38
C LEU A 84 -6.23 -8.67 1.91
N GLY A 85 -5.93 -9.60 1.02
CA GLY A 85 -5.53 -10.96 1.38
C GLY A 85 -4.03 -11.20 1.21
N ARG A 86 -3.61 -12.43 1.53
CA ARG A 86 -2.21 -12.89 1.38
C ARG A 86 -1.66 -12.72 -0.05
N THR A 87 -2.50 -12.79 -1.08
CA THR A 87 -2.10 -12.51 -2.47
C THR A 87 -1.49 -11.13 -2.67
N TYR A 88 -1.88 -10.14 -1.87
CA TYR A 88 -1.32 -8.78 -1.96
C TYR A 88 0.12 -8.69 -1.44
N LEU A 89 0.52 -9.58 -0.52
CA LEU A 89 1.90 -9.65 0.00
C LEU A 89 2.89 -10.18 -1.06
N THR A 90 2.41 -11.08 -1.91
CA THR A 90 3.21 -11.69 -2.99
C THR A 90 3.22 -10.83 -4.26
N ALA A 91 2.29 -9.90 -4.40
CA ALA A 91 2.27 -8.99 -5.54
C ALA A 91 3.50 -8.05 -5.45
N PRO A 92 4.33 -7.96 -6.51
CA PRO A 92 5.44 -7.02 -6.54
C PRO A 92 4.87 -5.60 -6.46
N SER A 93 5.00 -4.99 -5.28
CA SER A 93 4.58 -3.60 -5.08
C SER A 93 5.51 -2.69 -5.90
N PRO A 94 5.00 -1.80 -6.75
CA PRO A 94 5.80 -0.71 -7.32
C PRO A 94 6.13 0.26 -6.17
N GLY A 95 7.26 0.05 -5.50
CA GLY A 95 7.69 0.85 -4.34
C GLY A 95 7.81 0.05 -3.04
N ALA A 96 8.53 -1.07 -3.05
CA ALA A 96 9.08 -1.62 -1.82
C ALA A 96 10.17 -0.69 -1.25
N SER A 97 9.73 0.42 -0.64
CA SER A 97 10.36 0.87 0.60
C SER A 97 9.76 0.03 1.73
N THR A 98 10.65 -0.45 2.58
CA THR A 98 10.43 -1.34 3.73
C THR A 98 9.27 -0.91 4.64
N PRO A 99 8.67 -1.84 5.40
CA PRO A 99 7.61 -1.50 6.34
C PRO A 99 8.13 -0.54 7.41
N SER A 100 7.63 0.70 7.42
CA SER A 100 7.81 1.63 8.53
C SER A 100 7.03 1.11 9.73
N THR A 101 7.75 0.50 10.67
CA THR A 101 7.26 0.22 12.03
C THR A 101 6.93 1.56 12.70
N PRO A 102 5.71 1.83 13.19
CA PRO A 102 5.46 3.04 13.96
C PRO A 102 5.79 2.77 15.43
N SER A 103 7.08 2.79 15.78
CA SER A 103 7.64 3.17 17.10
C SER A 103 9.04 2.62 17.30
N ALA A 104 10.02 3.35 16.79
CA ALA A 104 11.19 3.77 17.57
C ALA A 104 11.84 4.90 16.77
N LEU A 105 12.12 6.03 17.43
CA LEU A 105 13.01 7.04 16.86
C LEU A 105 14.31 6.34 16.43
N PRO A 106 14.83 6.54 15.21
CA PRO A 106 16.06 5.90 14.81
C PRO A 106 17.25 6.68 15.37
N SER A 107 17.73 6.32 16.57
CA SER A 107 19.08 6.72 17.03
C SER A 107 20.19 5.85 16.41
N LYS A 108 20.00 5.35 15.19
CA LYS A 108 20.93 4.46 14.48
C LYS A 108 21.00 4.75 12.96
N VAL A 109 20.74 6.00 12.58
CA VAL A 109 21.05 6.56 11.24
C VAL A 109 21.91 7.81 11.43
N ALA A 110 22.96 7.69 12.24
CA ALA A 110 23.97 8.74 12.40
C ALA A 110 25.42 8.24 12.19
N GLU A 111 25.68 6.92 12.12
CA GLU A 111 27.07 6.44 12.11
C GLU A 111 27.53 5.59 10.91
N ASP A 112 26.68 5.27 9.92
CA ASP A 112 27.14 4.54 8.71
C ASP A 112 26.47 5.05 7.42
N ALA A 113 26.16 6.34 7.38
CA ALA A 113 26.08 7.04 6.10
C ALA A 113 27.47 7.61 5.85
N ARG A 114 28.26 6.94 4.99
CA ARG A 114 29.41 7.61 4.36
C ARG A 114 28.89 8.88 3.71
N SER A 115 29.21 10.02 4.32
CA SER A 115 28.90 11.32 3.78
C SER A 115 29.52 11.41 2.38
N ALA A 116 28.76 11.92 1.42
CA ALA A 116 29.22 12.16 0.05
C ALA A 116 30.20 13.35 -0.04
N ASP A 117 30.99 13.56 1.01
CA ASP A 117 31.98 14.64 1.17
C ASP A 117 33.42 14.09 1.17
N ASP A 118 33.62 12.80 0.88
CA ASP A 118 34.97 12.26 0.67
C ASP A 118 35.46 12.65 -0.73
N ASP A 119 36.25 13.72 -0.77
CA ASP A 119 36.88 14.31 -1.94
C ASP A 119 37.64 13.23 -2.75
N PRO A 120 37.20 12.91 -3.99
CA PRO A 120 37.69 11.74 -4.75
C PRO A 120 39.12 11.88 -5.30
N CYS A 121 39.90 12.87 -4.86
CA CYS A 121 41.17 13.24 -5.50
C CYS A 121 42.35 13.47 -4.54
N SER A 122 42.40 12.79 -3.38
CA SER A 122 43.54 12.94 -2.44
C SER A 122 44.62 11.83 -2.50
N ASN A 123 44.66 10.96 -3.52
CA ASN A 123 45.71 9.94 -3.64
C ASN A 123 46.28 9.75 -5.06
N LEU A 124 46.72 10.85 -5.67
CA LEU A 124 47.64 10.84 -6.81
C LEU A 124 48.99 11.41 -6.32
N SER A 125 49.77 10.57 -5.63
CA SER A 125 51.18 10.84 -5.41
C SER A 125 51.96 10.33 -6.62
N TYR A 126 52.41 11.23 -7.48
CA TYR A 126 53.46 10.95 -8.46
C TYR A 126 54.78 10.77 -7.71
N GLY A 127 55.35 9.56 -7.79
CA GLY A 127 56.71 9.25 -7.40
C GLY A 127 57.32 8.36 -8.46
#